data_AF-A0A5Q4GD35-F1
#
_entry.id   AF-A0A5Q4GD35-F1
#
_cell.length_a   1.000
_cell.length_b   1.000
_cell.length_c   1.000
_cell.angle_alpha   90.00
_cell.angle_beta   90.00
_cell.angle_gamma   90.00
#
_symmetry.space_group_name_H-M   'P 1'
#
loop_
_entity.id
_entity.type
_entity.pdbx_description
1 polymer ?
#
loop_
_entity_poly.entity_id
_entity_poly.type
_entity_poly.pdbx_seq_one_letter_code
_entity_poly.pdbx_strand_id
1 'polypeptide(L)'
;MRRTQIYITDEQAERIKAIAQERNVTQALVIRQILDAALETGDPEAEARAGILATAGILPDAPNWPEWQAQMRGRSAAERLADEGL
;
A
#
# COMPACT_ATOMS: atom_id res chain seq x y z
N MET A 1 5.71 -12.50 5.61
CA MET A 1 5.72 -12.24 7.07
C MET A 1 6.67 -13.21 7.76
N ARG A 2 7.40 -12.77 8.78
CA ARG A 2 8.22 -13.65 9.64
C ARG A 2 7.43 -13.97 10.90
N ARG A 3 7.42 -15.24 11.32
CA ARG A 3 6.79 -15.65 12.59
C ARG A 3 7.73 -15.29 13.74
N THR A 4 7.22 -14.53 14.69
CA THR A 4 7.96 -14.07 15.88
C THR A 4 7.16 -14.44 17.12
N GLN A 5 7.82 -15.04 18.11
CA GLN A 5 7.24 -15.30 19.43
C GLN A 5 7.51 -14.09 20.32
N ILE A 6 6.47 -13.61 21.00
CA ILE A 6 6.55 -12.50 21.95
C ILE A 6 6.00 -12.95 23.30
N TYR A 7 6.53 -12.38 24.38
CA TYR A 7 6.05 -12.60 25.73
C TYR A 7 5.28 -11.36 26.17
N ILE A 8 4.07 -11.57 26.66
CA ILE A 8 3.17 -10.54 27.17
C ILE A 8 2.61 -11.00 28.50
N THR A 9 2.13 -10.06 29.32
CA THR A 9 1.46 -10.41 30.57
C THR A 9 0.06 -10.97 30.31
N ASP A 10 -0.49 -11.70 31.27
CA ASP A 10 -1.87 -12.20 31.19
C ASP A 10 -2.89 -11.06 31.03
N GLU A 11 -2.66 -9.93 31.71
CA GLU A 11 -3.47 -8.72 31.58
C GLU A 11 -3.44 -8.17 30.14
N GLN A 12 -2.26 -8.10 29.53
CA GLN A 12 -2.12 -7.68 28.14
C GLN A 12 -2.82 -8.64 27.18
N ALA A 13 -2.72 -9.95 27.42
CA ALA A 13 -3.38 -10.98 26.61
C ALA A 13 -4.90 -10.83 26.64
N GLU A 14 -5.49 -10.64 27.83
CA GLU A 14 -6.94 -10.43 27.95
C GLU A 14 -7.39 -9.11 27.30
N ARG A 15 -6.61 -8.03 27.43
CA ARG A 15 -6.91 -6.76 26.75
C ARG A 15 -6.85 -6.90 25.23
N ILE A 16 -5.82 -7.56 24.69
CA ILE A 16 -5.68 -7.80 23.24
C ILE A 16 -6.85 -8.64 22.73
N LYS A 17 -7.24 -9.68 23.47
CA LYS A 17 -8.38 -10.54 23.14
C LYS A 17 -9.70 -9.76 23.12
N ALA A 18 -9.94 -8.91 24.11
CA ALA A 18 -11.14 -8.07 24.16
C ALA A 18 -11.23 -7.14 22.94
N ILE A 19 -10.13 -6.45 22.59
CA ILE A 19 -10.07 -5.55 21.42
C ILE A 19 -10.28 -6.34 20.12
N ALA A 20 -9.67 -7.52 19.99
CA ALA A 20 -9.81 -8.37 18.82
C ALA A 20 -11.28 -8.82 18.62
N GLN A 21 -11.97 -9.18 19.70
CA GLN A 21 -13.38 -9.55 19.68
C GLN A 21 -14.28 -8.37 19.32
N GLU A 22 -14.08 -7.22 19.96
CA GLU A 22 -14.84 -5.99 19.70
C GLU A 22 -14.77 -5.57 18.23
N ARG A 23 -13.57 -5.65 17.64
CA ARG A 23 -13.31 -5.25 16.25
C ARG A 23 -13.55 -6.36 15.23
N ASN A 24 -13.88 -7.57 15.67
CA ASN A 24 -13.99 -8.76 14.83
C ASN A 24 -12.73 -9.01 13.95
N VAL A 25 -11.55 -8.90 14.56
CA VAL A 25 -10.25 -9.13 13.91
C VAL A 25 -9.41 -10.14 14.70
N THR A 26 -8.27 -10.55 14.13
CA THR A 26 -7.34 -11.45 14.83
C THR A 26 -6.53 -10.70 15.88
N GLN A 27 -6.15 -11.38 16.97
CA GLN A 27 -5.24 -10.82 17.99
C GLN A 27 -3.89 -10.39 17.38
N ALA A 28 -3.40 -11.13 16.37
CA ALA A 28 -2.18 -10.79 15.65
C ALA A 28 -2.27 -9.42 14.93
N LEU A 29 -3.44 -9.08 14.37
CA LEU A 29 -3.66 -7.76 13.76
C LEU A 29 -3.66 -6.65 14.81
N VAL A 30 -4.28 -6.89 15.97
CA VAL A 30 -4.25 -5.93 17.10
C VAL A 30 -2.82 -5.70 17.58
N ILE A 31 -2.04 -6.76 17.77
CA ILE A 31 -0.63 -6.67 18.16
C ILE A 31 0.16 -5.88 17.12
N ARG A 32 -0.07 -6.15 15.83
CA ARG A 32 0.57 -5.40 14.75
C ARG A 32 0.25 -3.91 14.81
N GLN A 33 -1.02 -3.54 14.94
CA GLN A 33 -1.45 -2.14 15.05
C GLN A 33 -0.83 -1.43 16.27
N ILE A 34 -0.70 -2.13 17.41
CA ILE A 34 -0.04 -1.59 18.60
C ILE A 34 1.45 -1.33 18.32
N LEU A 35 2.14 -2.29 17.70
CA LEU A 35 3.55 -2.14 17.34
C LEU A 35 3.74 -1.03 16.30
N ASP A 36 2.87 -0.97 15.30
CA ASP A 36 2.91 0.04 14.24
C ASP A 36 2.72 1.45 14.81
N ALA A 37 1.80 1.61 15.77
CA ALA A 37 1.60 2.87 16.49
C ALA A 37 2.79 3.22 17.40
N ALA A 38 3.35 2.23 18.12
CA ALA A 38 4.47 2.45 19.04
C ALA A 38 5.79 2.77 18.33
N LEU A 39 5.97 2.25 17.11
CA LEU A 39 7.15 2.48 16.28
C LEU A 39 6.98 3.67 15.33
N GLU A 40 5.84 4.36 15.38
CA GLU A 40 5.48 5.44 14.45
C GLU A 40 5.56 4.99 12.97
N THR A 41 5.46 3.68 12.70
CA THR A 41 5.54 3.14 11.35
C THR A 41 4.24 3.26 10.56
N GLY A 42 3.23 3.92 11.15
CA GLY A 42 1.91 4.14 10.58
C GLY A 42 1.16 2.84 10.30
N ASP A 43 -0.10 2.94 9.87
CA ASP A 43 -0.78 1.84 9.19
C ASP A 43 -0.54 2.04 7.69
N PRO A 44 0.35 1.27 7.04
CA PRO A 44 0.70 1.47 5.63
C PRO A 44 -0.51 1.31 4.72
N GLU A 45 -1.51 0.51 5.12
CA GLU A 45 -2.73 0.30 4.35
C GLU A 45 -3.66 1.52 4.49
N ALA A 46 -3.79 2.07 5.69
CA ALA A 46 -4.53 3.33 5.90
C ALA A 46 -3.86 4.51 5.18
N GLU A 47 -2.54 4.58 5.20
CA GLU A 47 -1.76 5.62 4.52
C GLU A 47 -1.88 5.50 2.98
N ALA A 48 -1.74 4.30 2.44
CA ALA A 48 -1.98 4.03 1.02
C ALA A 48 -3.42 4.40 0.61
N ARG A 49 -4.41 4.01 1.43
CA ARG A 49 -5.83 4.35 1.19
C ARG A 49 -6.06 5.86 1.23
N ALA A 50 -5.45 6.57 2.18
CA ALA A 50 -5.53 8.03 2.28
C ALA A 50 -4.93 8.69 1.02
N GLY A 51 -3.77 8.22 0.55
CA GLY A 51 -3.14 8.70 -0.68
C GLY A 51 -4.02 8.46 -1.91
N ILE A 52 -4.63 7.29 -2.03
CA ILE A 52 -5.54 6.97 -3.15
C ILE A 52 -6.76 7.91 -3.13
N LEU A 53 -7.41 8.09 -1.98
CA LEU A 53 -8.59 8.94 -1.87
C LEU A 53 -8.26 10.41 -2.13
N ALA A 54 -7.12 10.89 -1.63
CA ALA A 54 -6.68 12.26 -1.83
C ALA A 54 -6.35 12.57 -3.30
N THR A 55 -5.90 11.57 -4.07
CA THR A 55 -5.46 11.75 -5.46
C THR A 55 -6.47 11.28 -6.51
N ALA A 56 -7.53 10.58 -6.08
CA ALA A 56 -8.57 10.08 -6.97
C ALA A 56 -9.21 11.22 -7.77
N GLY A 57 -9.08 11.14 -9.10
CA GLY A 57 -9.67 12.11 -10.01
C GLY A 57 -8.97 13.46 -10.09
N ILE A 58 -7.78 13.64 -9.49
CA ILE A 58 -6.99 14.89 -9.63
C ILE A 58 -6.58 15.14 -11.09
N LEU A 59 -6.36 14.07 -11.87
CA LEU A 59 -5.97 14.16 -13.28
C LEU A 59 -6.96 13.38 -14.16
N PRO A 60 -8.17 13.91 -14.38
CA PRO A 60 -9.20 13.22 -15.16
C PRO A 60 -8.83 13.11 -16.65
N ASP A 61 -8.05 14.07 -17.16
CA ASP A 61 -7.64 14.15 -18.56
C ASP A 61 -6.22 13.63 -18.79
N ALA A 62 -5.59 13.02 -17.77
CA ALA A 62 -4.27 12.45 -17.95
C ALA A 62 -4.33 11.23 -18.88
N PRO A 63 -3.29 11.03 -19.71
CA PRO A 63 -3.19 9.86 -20.56
C PRO A 63 -3.23 8.58 -19.73
N ASN A 64 -3.89 7.55 -20.26
CA ASN A 64 -3.86 6.25 -19.62
C ASN A 64 -2.44 5.66 -19.63
N TRP A 65 -2.21 4.61 -18.84
CA TRP A 65 -0.87 4.04 -18.67
C TRP A 65 -0.16 3.69 -19.99
N PRO A 66 -0.82 3.03 -20.97
CA PRO A 66 -0.24 2.81 -22.30
C PRO A 66 0.15 4.09 -23.05
N GLU A 67 -0.71 5.11 -23.09
CA GLU A 67 -0.46 6.38 -23.79
C GLU A 67 0.70 7.14 -23.16
N TRP A 68 0.72 7.22 -21.84
CA TRP A 68 1.81 7.83 -21.09
C TRP A 68 3.13 7.10 -21.34
N GLN A 69 3.09 5.77 -21.33
CA GLN A 69 4.28 4.95 -21.59
C GLN A 69 4.79 5.12 -23.02
N ALA A 70 3.91 5.27 -24.01
CA ALA A 70 4.29 5.56 -25.39
C ALA A 70 4.94 6.94 -25.52
N GLN A 71 4.40 7.97 -24.85
CA GLN A 71 5.03 9.29 -24.80
C GLN A 71 6.43 9.24 -24.19
N MET A 72 6.61 8.53 -23.07
CA MET A 72 7.88 8.47 -22.35
C MET A 72 8.96 7.67 -23.07
N ARG A 73 8.59 6.61 -23.79
CA ARG A 73 9.54 5.81 -24.59
C ARG A 73 10.00 6.54 -25.85
N GLY A 74 9.30 7.60 -26.27
CA GLY A 74 9.53 8.27 -27.54
C GLY A 74 9.31 7.33 -28.72
N ARG A 75 9.79 7.72 -29.91
CA ARG A 75 9.67 6.90 -31.13
C ARG A 75 10.38 5.56 -30.96
N SER A 76 9.67 4.48 -31.27
CA SER A 76 10.23 3.13 -31.36
C SER A 76 11.32 3.05 -32.43
N ALA A 77 12.19 2.05 -32.32
CA ALA A 77 13.22 1.81 -33.33
C ALA A 77 12.64 1.58 -34.72
N ALA A 78 11.50 0.88 -34.81
CA ALA A 78 10.79 0.65 -36.06
C ALA A 78 10.28 1.96 -36.68
N GLU A 79 9.70 2.86 -35.87
CA GLU A 79 9.25 4.17 -36.36
C GLU A 79 10.41 5.02 -36.84
N ARG A 80 11.58 4.96 -36.21
CA ARG A 80 12.78 5.68 -36.66
C ARG A 80 13.33 5.14 -37.98
N LEU A 81 13.33 3.83 -38.16
CA LEU A 81 13.81 3.18 -39.38
C LEU A 81 12.88 3.43 -40.58
N ALA A 82 11.56 3.44 -40.35
CA ALA A 82 10.57 3.73 -41.38
C ALA A 82 10.73 5.13 -42.01
N ASP A 83 11.11 6.15 -41.24
CA ASP A 83 11.39 7.51 -41.76
C ASP A 83 12.69 7.57 -42.57
N GLU A 84 13.65 6.69 -42.30
CA GLU A 84 14.88 6.55 -43.09
C GLU A 84 14.70 5.64 -44.32
N GLY A 85 13.48 5.14 -44.55
CA GLY A 85 13.16 4.28 -45.69
C GLY A 85 13.76 2.87 -45.61
N LEU A 86 14.06 2.41 -44.39
CA LEU A 86 14.67 1.11 -44.08
C LEU A 86 13.69 0.16 -43.39
#